data_AF-X6GUT0-F1
#
_entry.id   AF-X6GUT0-F1
#
_cell.length_a   1.000
_cell.length_b   1.000
_cell.length_c   1.000
_cell.angle_alpha   90.00
_cell.angle_beta   90.00
_cell.angle_gamma   90.00
#
_symmetry.space_group_name_H-M   'P 1'
#
loop_
_entity.id
_entity.type
_entity.pdbx_description
1 polymer ?
#
loop_
_entity_poly.entity_id
_entity_poly.type
_entity_poly.pdbx_seq_one_letter_code
_entity_poly.pdbx_strand_id
1 'polypeptide(L)'
;MGRFGAVTAAMMMFAAAGDARAQCAREGEELCQGGQTYRCEKTGGELTPIFQNLPCAVNVPSLSGTWVGNGHQSPAGDAGADWAIAMTINDGSASIDYPSLGCGGSLSQTSRDDISAEYHENITYGQDKCIDGGNITVRFYKGNLSWIWVGHADGQPYNAVAVLKRK
;
A
#
# COMPACT_ATOMS: atom_id res chain seq x y z
N MET A 1 -60.01 15.34 -22.63
CA MET A 1 -59.62 15.09 -21.22
C MET A 1 -58.55 14.03 -21.21
N GLY A 2 -57.33 14.37 -20.78
CA GLY A 2 -56.20 13.44 -20.73
C GLY A 2 -54.92 14.22 -20.41
N ARG A 3 -54.64 14.38 -19.11
CA ARG A 3 -53.55 15.20 -18.57
C ARG A 3 -52.20 14.55 -18.84
N PHE A 4 -51.29 15.27 -19.50
CA PHE A 4 -49.86 14.98 -19.48
C PHE A 4 -49.31 15.25 -18.07
N GLY A 5 -48.94 14.19 -17.36
CA GLY A 5 -48.22 14.30 -16.09
C GLY A 5 -46.74 14.53 -16.36
N ALA A 6 -46.28 15.78 -16.26
CA ALA A 6 -44.86 16.09 -16.16
C ALA A 6 -44.40 15.76 -14.73
N VAL A 7 -43.65 14.68 -14.56
CA VAL A 7 -42.96 14.39 -13.30
C VAL A 7 -41.63 15.12 -13.35
N THR A 8 -41.59 16.30 -12.73
CA THR A 8 -40.36 17.07 -12.53
C THR A 8 -39.51 16.35 -11.48
N ALA A 9 -38.50 15.60 -11.91
CA ALA A 9 -37.49 15.07 -11.01
C ALA A 9 -36.58 16.22 -10.57
N ALA A 10 -36.85 16.77 -9.38
CA ALA A 10 -35.96 17.71 -8.73
C ALA A 10 -34.71 16.95 -8.28
N MET A 11 -33.64 17.05 -9.06
CA MET A 11 -32.31 16.55 -8.71
C MET A 11 -31.78 17.43 -7.57
N MET A 12 -31.90 16.98 -6.32
CA MET A 12 -31.27 17.63 -5.19
C MET A 12 -29.76 17.44 -5.30
N MET A 13 -29.08 18.46 -5.82
CA MET A 13 -27.64 18.61 -5.70
C MET A 13 -27.35 18.90 -4.22
N PHE A 14 -27.07 17.86 -3.43
CA PHE A 14 -26.41 18.03 -2.16
C PHE A 14 -24.97 18.45 -2.44
N ALA A 15 -24.74 19.76 -2.51
CA ALA A 15 -23.41 20.30 -2.30
C ALA A 15 -23.01 19.92 -0.87
N ALA A 16 -22.15 18.90 -0.72
CA ALA A 16 -21.44 18.68 0.51
C ALA A 16 -20.46 19.85 0.70
N ALA A 17 -20.99 20.99 1.14
CA ALA A 17 -20.20 21.91 1.94
C ALA A 17 -19.89 21.14 3.22
N GLY A 18 -18.78 20.40 3.21
CA GLY A 18 -18.23 19.83 4.43
C GLY A 18 -17.97 21.01 5.37
N ASP A 19 -18.80 21.16 6.39
CA ASP A 19 -18.57 22.10 7.47
C ASP A 19 -17.16 21.86 8.02
N ALA A 20 -16.25 22.80 7.80
CA ALA A 20 -14.91 22.84 8.38
C ALA A 20 -14.99 23.23 9.87
N ARG A 21 -15.83 22.52 10.64
CA ARG A 21 -16.01 22.64 12.09
C ARG A 21 -15.85 21.24 12.67
N ALA A 22 -14.86 20.87 13.46
CA ALA A 22 -13.70 21.54 14.03
C ALA A 22 -12.53 20.55 13.91
N GLN A 23 -11.46 20.91 13.23
CA GLN A 23 -10.30 20.03 13.07
C GLN A 23 -9.42 19.99 14.33
N CYS A 24 -9.56 21.00 15.20
CA CYS A 24 -8.84 21.11 16.45
C CYS A 24 -9.68 20.53 17.61
N ALA A 25 -9.15 19.50 18.26
CA ALA A 25 -9.75 18.90 19.45
C ALA A 25 -9.16 19.47 20.76
N ARG A 26 -7.91 19.97 20.72
CA ARG A 26 -7.22 20.51 21.90
C ARG A 26 -6.20 21.59 21.55
N GLU A 27 -5.99 22.53 22.47
CA GLU A 27 -4.93 23.53 22.35
C GLU A 27 -3.54 22.87 22.38
N GLY A 28 -2.67 23.28 21.45
CA GLY A 28 -1.36 22.69 21.23
C GLY A 28 -1.33 21.43 20.36
N GLU A 29 -2.48 20.93 19.88
CA GLU A 29 -2.51 19.85 18.88
C GLU A 29 -1.90 20.30 17.56
N GLU A 30 -1.12 19.42 16.94
CA GLU A 30 -0.61 19.61 15.59
C GLU A 30 -1.42 18.81 14.59
N LEU A 31 -1.79 19.46 13.49
CA LEU A 31 -2.53 18.89 12.38
C LEU A 31 -1.67 19.00 11.13
N CYS A 32 -1.71 17.96 10.29
CA CYS A 32 -1.07 17.98 8.99
C CYS A 32 -2.12 18.14 7.90
N GLN A 33 -2.09 19.27 7.20
CA GLN A 33 -3.06 19.58 6.14
C GLN A 33 -2.31 20.11 4.92
N GLY A 34 -2.51 19.49 3.76
CA GLY A 34 -1.82 19.88 2.53
C GLY A 34 -0.29 19.85 2.62
N GLY A 35 0.28 18.97 3.47
CA GLY A 35 1.73 18.89 3.70
C GLY A 35 2.30 20.00 4.60
N GLN A 36 1.45 20.76 5.27
CA GLN A 36 1.85 21.82 6.20
C GLN A 36 1.32 21.58 7.62
N THR A 37 2.14 21.91 8.61
CA THR A 37 1.80 21.85 10.03
C THR A 37 0.92 23.03 10.40
N TYR A 38 -0.19 22.72 11.07
CA TYR A 38 -1.03 23.69 11.75
C TYR A 38 -1.04 23.36 13.24
N ARG A 39 -0.89 24.36 14.09
CA ARG A 39 -0.99 24.21 15.54
C ARG A 39 -2.30 24.80 16.01
N CYS A 40 -3.07 24.01 16.75
CA CYS A 40 -4.33 24.46 17.31
C CYS A 40 -4.08 25.43 18.45
N GLU A 41 -4.46 26.69 18.29
CA GLU A 41 -4.26 27.74 19.29
C GLU A 41 -5.59 28.45 19.60
N LYS A 42 -5.70 28.96 20.82
CA LYS A 42 -6.87 29.70 21.24
C LYS A 42 -6.83 31.11 20.67
N THR A 43 -7.70 31.38 19.70
CA THR A 43 -7.86 32.71 19.11
C THR A 43 -9.15 33.33 19.65
N GLY A 44 -9.06 33.99 20.79
CA GLY A 44 -10.22 34.52 21.52
C GLY A 44 -11.00 33.41 22.22
N GLY A 45 -12.26 33.20 21.83
CA GLY A 45 -13.15 32.18 22.39
C GLY A 45 -13.16 30.84 21.64
N GLU A 46 -12.50 30.77 20.48
CA GLU A 46 -12.51 29.61 19.58
C GLU A 46 -11.11 29.00 19.47
N LEU A 47 -11.07 27.68 19.24
CA LEU A 47 -9.85 26.95 18.99
C LEU A 47 -9.66 26.82 17.48
N THR A 48 -8.59 27.40 16.94
CA THR A 48 -8.36 27.49 15.49
C THR A 48 -7.00 26.92 15.09
N PRO A 49 -6.88 26.27 13.93
CA PRO A 49 -5.60 25.81 13.41
C PRO A 49 -4.80 26.99 12.87
N ILE A 50 -3.65 27.29 13.48
CA ILE A 50 -2.72 28.33 13.05
C ILE A 50 -1.60 27.71 12.23
N PHE A 51 -1.46 28.17 10.98
CA PHE A 51 -0.40 27.74 10.07
C PHE A 51 0.99 28.03 10.65
N GLN A 52 1.83 27.00 10.74
CA GLN A 52 3.17 27.11 11.35
C GLN A 52 4.29 27.38 10.34
N ASN A 53 3.99 27.39 9.04
CA ASN A 53 5.01 27.47 7.98
C ASN A 53 6.11 26.40 8.11
N LEU A 54 5.71 25.22 8.60
CA LEU A 54 6.56 24.06 8.75
C LEU A 54 5.96 22.93 7.92
N PRO A 55 6.75 22.20 7.12
CA PRO A 55 6.25 21.01 6.45
C PRO A 55 5.92 19.95 7.49
N CYS A 56 4.76 19.32 7.35
CA CYS A 56 4.44 18.11 8.08
C CYS A 56 4.66 16.91 7.17
N ALA A 57 5.18 15.82 7.75
CA ALA A 57 5.14 14.52 7.11
C ALA A 57 3.96 13.75 7.71
N VAL A 58 2.86 13.64 6.98
CA VAL A 58 1.91 12.55 7.23
C VAL A 58 2.60 11.27 6.80
N ASN A 59 3.02 10.48 7.77
CA ASN A 59 3.55 9.15 7.51
C ASN A 59 2.38 8.22 7.18
N VAL A 60 1.74 8.46 6.04
CA VAL A 60 0.71 7.57 5.52
C VAL A 60 1.43 6.28 5.17
N PRO A 61 1.03 5.13 5.76
CA PRO A 61 1.46 3.83 5.28
C PRO A 61 1.36 3.78 3.76
N SER A 62 2.50 3.60 3.10
CA SER A 62 2.52 3.48 1.64
C SER A 62 3.22 2.19 1.29
N LEU A 63 2.53 1.36 0.51
CA LEU A 63 3.11 0.19 -0.10
C LEU A 63 4.10 0.57 -1.21
N SER A 64 3.93 1.73 -1.84
CA SER A 64 4.79 2.17 -2.93
C SER A 64 6.22 2.38 -2.47
N GLY A 65 7.17 1.96 -3.29
CA GLY A 65 8.61 2.00 -3.04
C GLY A 65 9.32 0.68 -3.31
N THR A 66 10.62 0.68 -3.08
CA THR A 66 11.47 -0.52 -3.15
C THR A 66 11.69 -1.09 -1.76
N TRP A 67 11.46 -2.40 -1.64
CA TRP A 67 11.50 -3.16 -0.41
C TRP A 67 12.47 -4.32 -0.55
N VAL A 68 13.39 -4.45 0.40
CA VAL A 68 14.45 -5.46 0.39
C VAL A 68 14.49 -6.27 1.67
N GLY A 69 14.83 -7.54 1.57
CA GLY A 69 14.94 -8.45 2.71
C GLY A 69 15.38 -9.83 2.27
N ASN A 70 15.41 -10.78 3.20
CA ASN A 70 15.65 -12.19 2.89
C ASN A 70 14.36 -12.97 3.16
N GLY A 71 13.96 -13.79 2.21
CA GLY A 71 12.88 -14.76 2.35
C GLY A 71 13.41 -16.07 2.89
N HIS A 72 12.56 -16.75 3.66
CA HIS A 72 12.77 -18.13 4.08
C HIS A 72 11.67 -19.01 3.48
N GLN A 73 12.06 -19.98 2.67
CA GLN A 73 11.19 -20.90 1.95
C GLN A 73 11.10 -22.26 2.67
N SER A 74 9.92 -22.86 2.64
CA SER A 74 9.67 -24.22 3.07
C SER A 74 8.71 -24.91 2.09
N PRO A 75 9.02 -26.12 1.61
CA PRO A 75 10.31 -26.79 1.77
C PRO A 75 11.45 -26.02 1.06
N ALA A 76 12.70 -26.30 1.46
CA ALA A 76 13.86 -25.71 0.80
C ALA A 76 13.93 -26.18 -0.66
N GLY A 77 14.30 -25.28 -1.57
CA GLY A 77 14.61 -25.63 -2.96
C GLY A 77 16.08 -26.00 -3.14
N ASP A 78 16.48 -26.25 -4.38
CA ASP A 78 17.87 -26.63 -4.72
C ASP A 78 18.91 -25.58 -4.32
N ALA A 79 18.53 -24.30 -4.36
CA ALA A 79 19.38 -23.18 -3.95
C ALA A 79 19.40 -22.94 -2.42
N GLY A 80 18.68 -23.77 -1.65
CA GLY A 80 18.52 -23.62 -0.20
C GLY A 80 17.17 -23.01 0.21
N ALA A 81 17.05 -22.72 1.50
CA ALA A 81 15.83 -22.15 2.08
C ALA A 81 15.82 -20.62 2.07
N ASP A 82 16.99 -19.97 2.06
CA ASP A 82 17.11 -18.53 2.27
C ASP A 82 17.65 -17.82 1.03
N TRP A 83 16.99 -16.74 0.63
CA TRP A 83 17.36 -15.96 -0.55
C TRP A 83 16.94 -14.50 -0.45
N ALA A 84 17.66 -13.62 -1.16
CA ALA A 84 17.42 -12.18 -1.15
C ALA A 84 16.22 -11.80 -2.03
N ILE A 85 15.45 -10.83 -1.57
CA ILE A 85 14.27 -10.27 -2.24
C ILE A 85 14.49 -8.78 -2.47
N ALA A 86 14.18 -8.31 -3.68
CA ALA A 86 13.99 -6.90 -3.97
C ALA A 86 12.65 -6.72 -4.71
N MET A 87 11.65 -6.20 -4.01
CA MET A 87 10.32 -5.94 -4.56
C MET A 87 10.15 -4.45 -4.79
N THR A 88 9.68 -4.04 -5.96
CA THR A 88 9.34 -2.64 -6.25
C THR A 88 7.85 -2.53 -6.54
N ILE A 89 7.17 -1.62 -5.84
CA ILE A 89 5.75 -1.33 -6.00
C ILE A 89 5.63 0.14 -6.44
N ASN A 90 5.04 0.37 -7.61
CA ASN A 90 4.77 1.70 -8.16
C ASN A 90 3.26 1.87 -8.39
N ASP A 91 2.86 3.06 -8.83
CA ASP A 91 1.48 3.32 -9.24
C ASP A 91 1.16 2.52 -10.52
N GLY A 92 0.40 1.44 -10.36
CA GLY A 92 -0.07 0.60 -11.47
C GLY A 92 0.91 -0.45 -11.98
N SER A 93 2.13 -0.55 -11.42
CA SER A 93 3.07 -1.62 -11.76
C SER A 93 3.81 -2.14 -10.53
N ALA A 94 4.18 -3.42 -10.53
CA ALA A 94 5.03 -4.00 -9.52
C ALA A 94 5.96 -5.04 -10.15
N SER A 95 7.15 -5.18 -9.58
CA SER A 95 8.16 -6.15 -10.00
C SER A 95 8.86 -6.75 -8.79
N ILE A 96 9.49 -7.90 -9.00
CA ILE A 96 10.27 -8.57 -7.97
C ILE A 96 11.53 -9.19 -8.58
N ASP A 97 12.65 -9.02 -7.89
CA ASP A 97 13.90 -9.66 -8.22
C ASP A 97 14.31 -10.55 -7.04
N TYR A 98 14.91 -11.70 -7.36
CA TYR A 98 15.56 -12.58 -6.41
C TYR A 98 17.06 -12.65 -6.73
N PRO A 99 17.86 -11.63 -6.35
CA PRO A 99 19.20 -11.44 -6.90
C PRO A 99 20.17 -12.60 -6.59
N SER A 100 20.03 -13.23 -5.43
CA SER A 100 20.86 -14.38 -5.04
C SER A 100 20.56 -15.64 -5.86
N LEU A 101 19.35 -15.73 -6.44
CA LEU A 101 18.95 -16.81 -7.33
C LEU A 101 19.21 -16.44 -8.80
N GLY A 102 19.25 -15.15 -9.12
CA GLY A 102 19.45 -14.65 -10.48
C GLY A 102 18.23 -14.90 -11.37
N CYS A 103 17.04 -14.70 -10.80
CA CYS A 103 15.74 -14.73 -11.47
C CYS A 103 14.89 -13.54 -10.98
N GLY A 104 13.77 -13.27 -11.65
CA GLY A 104 12.85 -12.18 -11.31
C GLY A 104 11.74 -12.01 -12.33
N GLY A 105 10.80 -11.12 -12.03
CA GLY A 105 9.54 -11.07 -12.74
C GLY A 105 8.70 -9.82 -12.53
N SER A 106 7.59 -9.79 -13.26
CA SER A 106 6.51 -8.82 -13.11
C SER A 106 5.44 -9.33 -12.15
N LEU A 107 4.81 -8.43 -11.42
CA LEU A 107 3.73 -8.73 -10.50
C LEU A 107 2.41 -8.11 -10.98
N SER A 108 1.42 -8.95 -11.27
CA SER A 108 0.06 -8.53 -11.62
C SER A 108 -0.75 -8.37 -10.34
N GLN A 109 -1.13 -7.15 -9.99
CA GLN A 109 -1.92 -6.89 -8.80
C GLN A 109 -3.34 -7.49 -8.94
N THR A 110 -3.75 -8.29 -7.95
CA THR A 110 -5.08 -8.91 -7.88
C THR A 110 -5.99 -8.21 -6.87
N SER A 111 -5.43 -7.66 -5.78
CA SER A 111 -6.16 -6.86 -4.79
C SER A 111 -5.25 -5.82 -4.13
N ARG A 112 -5.84 -4.75 -3.59
CA ARG A 112 -5.13 -3.69 -2.85
C ARG A 112 -6.06 -2.93 -1.91
N ASP A 113 -5.54 -2.62 -0.73
CA ASP A 113 -6.03 -1.57 0.17
C ASP A 113 -4.86 -0.64 0.60
N ASP A 114 -5.09 0.25 1.57
CA ASP A 114 -4.10 1.23 2.04
C ASP A 114 -2.82 0.59 2.62
N ILE A 115 -2.93 -0.59 3.22
CA ILE A 115 -1.84 -1.26 3.94
C ILE A 115 -1.55 -2.67 3.44
N SER A 116 -2.31 -3.21 2.49
CA SER A 116 -2.12 -4.55 1.96
C SER A 116 -2.31 -4.62 0.44
N ALA A 117 -1.66 -5.60 -0.18
CA ALA A 117 -1.88 -5.92 -1.59
C ALA A 117 -1.60 -7.39 -1.86
N GLU A 118 -2.23 -7.92 -2.88
CA GLU A 118 -1.99 -9.26 -3.42
C GLU A 118 -1.56 -9.15 -4.87
N TYR A 119 -0.64 -10.05 -5.27
CA TYR A 119 -0.10 -10.11 -6.61
C TYR A 119 -0.01 -11.55 -7.09
N HIS A 120 -0.25 -11.74 -8.37
CA HIS A 120 0.15 -12.93 -9.10
C HIS A 120 1.49 -12.67 -9.78
N GLU A 121 2.47 -13.52 -9.51
CA GLU A 121 3.81 -13.45 -10.07
C GLU A 121 3.87 -14.01 -11.49
N ASN A 122 4.74 -13.44 -12.32
CA ASN A 122 5.14 -13.98 -13.61
C ASN A 122 6.65 -13.77 -13.76
N ILE A 123 7.43 -14.84 -13.65
CA ILE A 123 8.90 -14.85 -13.77
C ILE A 123 9.27 -14.60 -15.23
N THR A 124 9.89 -13.44 -15.49
CA THR A 124 10.25 -12.99 -16.85
C THR A 124 11.69 -13.33 -17.22
N TYR A 125 12.55 -13.66 -16.26
CA TYR A 125 13.89 -14.17 -16.50
C TYR A 125 14.34 -15.15 -15.40
N GLY A 126 15.22 -16.10 -15.75
CA GLY A 126 15.73 -17.11 -14.81
C GLY A 126 14.69 -18.17 -14.44
N GLN A 127 13.80 -18.52 -15.37
CA GLN A 127 12.73 -19.53 -15.18
C GLN A 127 13.26 -20.92 -14.86
N ASP A 128 14.50 -21.21 -15.22
CA ASP A 128 15.21 -22.45 -14.87
C ASP A 128 15.60 -22.52 -13.39
N LYS A 129 15.49 -21.41 -12.65
CA LYS A 129 15.97 -21.28 -11.26
C LYS A 129 14.86 -21.04 -10.24
N CYS A 130 13.70 -20.59 -10.68
CA CYS A 130 12.64 -20.10 -9.80
C CYS A 130 11.29 -20.66 -10.21
N ILE A 131 10.48 -20.93 -9.20
CA ILE A 131 9.10 -21.37 -9.38
C ILE A 131 8.30 -20.18 -9.92
N ASP A 132 7.57 -20.40 -11.01
CA ASP A 132 6.73 -19.38 -11.64
C ASP A 132 5.26 -19.50 -11.21
N GLY A 133 4.51 -18.41 -11.31
CA GLY A 133 3.06 -18.36 -11.06
C GLY A 133 2.66 -18.38 -9.57
N GLY A 134 3.56 -17.98 -8.67
CA GLY A 134 3.25 -17.85 -7.25
C GLY A 134 2.32 -16.67 -6.95
N ASN A 135 1.65 -16.72 -5.81
CA ASN A 135 0.86 -15.62 -5.27
C ASN A 135 1.60 -14.96 -4.11
N ILE A 136 1.67 -13.64 -4.13
CA ILE A 136 2.32 -12.82 -3.11
C ILE A 136 1.28 -12.02 -2.36
N THR A 137 1.30 -12.07 -1.03
CA THR A 137 0.55 -11.17 -0.16
C THR A 137 1.52 -10.29 0.60
N VAL A 138 1.28 -8.98 0.58
CA VAL A 138 2.06 -8.01 1.35
C VAL A 138 1.20 -7.22 2.32
N ARG A 139 1.78 -6.86 3.46
CA ARG A 139 1.14 -5.98 4.44
C ARG A 139 2.13 -5.01 5.08
N PHE A 140 1.86 -3.72 4.99
CA PHE A 140 2.61 -2.69 5.69
C PHE A 140 2.32 -2.75 7.19
N TYR A 141 3.36 -2.84 8.00
CA TYR A 141 3.27 -2.80 9.45
C TYR A 141 4.52 -2.15 10.05
N LYS A 142 4.32 -1.06 10.80
CA LYS A 142 5.38 -0.33 11.52
C LYS A 142 6.62 -0.03 10.65
N GLY A 143 6.42 0.44 9.42
CA GLY A 143 7.51 0.82 8.50
C GLY A 143 8.16 -0.33 7.74
N ASN A 144 7.66 -1.56 7.89
CA ASN A 144 8.14 -2.74 7.19
C ASN A 144 7.01 -3.36 6.35
N LEU A 145 7.40 -4.21 5.39
CA LEU A 145 6.47 -4.99 4.59
C LEU A 145 6.55 -6.45 5.04
N SER A 146 5.51 -6.96 5.68
CA SER A 146 5.31 -8.39 5.81
C SER A 146 5.05 -8.93 4.41
N TRP A 147 5.76 -9.97 4.00
CA TRP A 147 5.70 -10.54 2.66
C TRP A 147 5.55 -12.04 2.78
N ILE A 148 4.59 -12.60 2.05
CA ILE A 148 4.30 -14.03 2.00
C ILE A 148 4.18 -14.39 0.53
N TRP A 149 4.79 -15.49 0.12
CA TRP A 149 4.61 -16.09 -1.18
C TRP A 149 4.16 -17.54 -1.03
N VAL A 150 3.27 -17.96 -1.91
CA VAL A 150 2.81 -19.35 -2.02
C VAL A 150 2.83 -19.77 -3.48
N GLY A 151 3.35 -20.95 -3.77
CA GLY A 151 3.43 -21.48 -5.13
C GLY A 151 3.51 -23.00 -5.12
N HIS A 152 3.54 -23.57 -6.32
CA HIS A 152 3.57 -25.02 -6.50
C HIS A 152 4.57 -25.37 -7.61
N ALA A 153 5.36 -26.42 -7.37
CA ALA A 153 6.26 -27.00 -8.37
C ALA A 153 6.30 -28.52 -8.19
N ASP A 154 6.31 -29.27 -9.29
CA ASP A 154 6.38 -30.74 -9.29
C ASP A 154 5.34 -31.43 -8.39
N GLY A 155 4.14 -30.85 -8.32
CA GLY A 155 3.04 -31.35 -7.50
C GLY A 155 3.21 -31.12 -5.99
N GLN A 156 4.20 -30.33 -5.57
CA GLN A 156 4.44 -29.97 -4.18
C GLN A 156 4.19 -28.48 -3.92
N PRO A 157 3.54 -28.12 -2.80
CA PRO A 157 3.38 -26.73 -2.39
C PRO A 157 4.67 -26.20 -1.76
N TYR A 158 4.93 -24.92 -2.00
CA TYR A 158 6.01 -24.16 -1.39
C TYR A 158 5.43 -22.88 -0.79
N ASN A 159 5.96 -22.47 0.36
CA ASN A 159 5.66 -21.20 0.97
C ASN A 159 6.96 -20.48 1.33
N ALA A 160 6.99 -19.16 1.17
CA ALA A 160 8.09 -18.33 1.62
C ALA A 160 7.57 -17.13 2.41
N VAL A 161 8.32 -16.73 3.43
CA VAL A 161 7.98 -15.58 4.28
C VAL A 161 9.17 -14.65 4.43
N ALA A 162 8.90 -13.35 4.49
CA ALA A 162 9.92 -12.34 4.70
C ALA A 162 9.37 -11.12 5.44
N VAL A 163 10.28 -10.36 6.06
CA VAL A 163 10.04 -8.98 6.46
C VAL A 163 10.96 -8.10 5.62
N LEU A 164 10.37 -7.32 4.73
CA LEU A 164 11.12 -6.42 3.85
C LEU A 164 11.18 -5.02 4.45
N LYS A 165 12.34 -4.39 4.30
CA LYS A 165 12.61 -3.02 4.74
C LYS A 165 12.68 -2.12 3.52
N ARG A 166 12.28 -0.86 3.69
CA ARG A 166 12.43 0.15 2.65
C ARG A 166 13.92 0.34 2.33
N LYS A 167 14.26 0.34 1.04
CA LYS A 167 15.62 0.60 0.55
C LYS A 167 15.97 2.08 0.64
#